data_AF-A0A7I9ZKK4-F1
#
_entry.id   AF-A0A7I9ZKK4-F1
#
_cell.length_a   1.000
_cell.length_b   1.000
_cell.length_c   1.000
_cell.angle_alpha   90.00
_cell.angle_beta   90.00
_cell.angle_gamma   90.00
#
_symmetry.space_group_name_H-M   'P 1'
#
loop_
_entity.id
_entity.type
_entity.pdbx_description
1 polymer ?
#
loop_
_entity_poly.entity_id
_entity_poly.type
_entity_poly.pdbx_seq_one_letter_code
_entity_poly.pdbx_strand_id
1 'polypeptide(L)'
;MRSVGVAATVGAEVVTVADVDARERALRTGGGAQALPRPGTAEARQLRRWITQVLVAEQVVAAEAGALGAPTGPTPTERDVLPDEVARLEIGSVAAATLSGPLGRAVFARVTAEVRVDEGQVRDYHRRNPARFAADPAAGGGWRGAPVSADLADVRPVIAAHLLAVARRREYRRWLDARCADVAVLAPGYEHPGDPRQPDNTHQH
;
A
#
# COMPACT_ATOMS: atom_id res chain seq x y z
N MET A 1 13.93 1.96 -36.34
CA MET A 1 13.50 1.35 -35.07
C MET A 1 13.73 2.38 -33.97
N ARG A 2 12.70 3.03 -33.44
CA ARG A 2 12.89 3.90 -32.26
C ARG A 2 13.21 2.96 -31.10
N SER A 3 14.37 3.16 -30.46
CA SER A 3 14.72 2.45 -29.22
C SER A 3 13.58 2.66 -28.23
N VAL A 4 12.96 1.56 -27.77
CA VAL A 4 11.96 1.62 -26.71
C VAL A 4 12.74 1.93 -25.44
N GLY A 5 12.61 3.17 -24.93
CA GLY A 5 13.28 3.56 -23.70
C GLY A 5 12.85 2.64 -22.56
N VAL A 6 13.81 2.18 -21.76
CA VAL A 6 13.56 1.36 -20.55
C VAL A 6 13.52 2.27 -19.34
N ALA A 7 12.48 2.15 -18.51
CA ALA A 7 12.35 2.86 -17.25
C ALA A 7 12.82 2.00 -16.06
N ALA A 8 12.55 0.70 -16.11
CA ALA A 8 13.05 -0.27 -15.15
C ALA A 8 13.12 -1.68 -15.76
N THR A 9 13.89 -2.56 -15.12
CA THR A 9 13.85 -4.01 -15.33
C THR A 9 13.39 -4.68 -14.04
N VAL A 10 12.63 -5.76 -14.15
CA VAL A 10 12.09 -6.54 -13.02
C VAL A 10 12.34 -8.02 -13.32
N GLY A 11 13.46 -8.56 -12.83
CA GLY A 11 13.95 -9.86 -13.26
C GLY A 11 14.17 -9.91 -14.78
N ALA A 12 13.42 -10.76 -15.48
CA ALA A 12 13.49 -10.87 -16.94
C ALA A 12 12.56 -9.90 -17.70
N GLU A 13 11.62 -9.28 -16.98
CA GLU A 13 10.63 -8.37 -17.55
C GLU A 13 11.11 -6.92 -17.54
N VAL A 14 10.47 -6.08 -18.35
CA VAL A 14 10.84 -4.67 -18.54
C VAL A 14 9.63 -3.78 -18.29
N VAL A 15 9.85 -2.66 -17.59
CA VAL A 15 8.94 -1.51 -17.59
C VAL A 15 9.49 -0.49 -18.57
N THR A 16 8.76 -0.24 -19.66
CA THR A 16 9.18 0.71 -20.68
C THR A 16 8.72 2.14 -20.35
N VAL A 17 9.39 3.13 -20.94
CA VAL A 17 8.93 4.53 -20.90
C VAL A 17 7.51 4.67 -21.48
N ALA A 18 7.17 3.85 -22.48
CA ALA A 18 5.84 3.84 -23.07
C ALA A 18 4.76 3.34 -22.08
N ASP A 19 5.10 2.39 -21.20
CA ASP A 19 4.20 1.93 -20.14
C ASP A 19 3.96 3.03 -19.10
N VAL A 20 5.02 3.76 -18.72
CA VAL A 20 4.93 4.94 -17.84
C VAL A 20 4.04 6.00 -18.48
N ASP A 21 4.25 6.30 -19.76
CA ASP A 21 3.43 7.27 -20.50
C ASP A 21 1.96 6.84 -20.60
N ALA A 22 1.70 5.55 -20.84
CA ALA A 22 0.35 5.01 -20.90
C ALA A 22 -0.35 5.13 -19.55
N ARG A 23 0.33 4.78 -18.46
CA ARG A 23 -0.21 4.93 -17.10
C ARG A 23 -0.44 6.40 -16.74
N GLU A 24 0.48 7.30 -17.09
CA GLU A 24 0.31 8.74 -16.86
C GLU A 24 -0.92 9.28 -17.62
N ARG A 25 -1.09 8.90 -18.90
CA ARG A 25 -2.28 9.27 -19.69
C ARG A 25 -3.56 8.78 -19.03
N ALA A 26 -3.60 7.53 -18.58
CA ALA A 26 -4.78 6.98 -17.90
C ALA A 26 -5.15 7.77 -16.63
N LEU A 27 -4.16 8.15 -15.82
CA LEU A 27 -4.37 8.99 -14.63
C LEU A 27 -4.90 10.38 -14.99
N ARG A 28 -4.36 11.00 -16.04
CA ARG A 28 -4.80 12.32 -16.52
C ARG A 28 -6.19 12.31 -17.17
N THR A 29 -6.68 11.15 -17.61
CA THR A 29 -8.07 10.99 -18.10
C THR A 29 -9.04 10.56 -17.00
N GLY A 30 -8.54 10.19 -15.82
CA GLY A 30 -9.36 9.70 -14.70
C GLY A 30 -9.88 10.82 -13.79
N GLY A 31 -10.69 10.44 -12.79
CA GLY A 31 -11.36 11.39 -11.87
C GLY A 31 -10.45 12.20 -10.94
N GLY A 32 -9.13 11.95 -10.95
CA GLY A 32 -8.12 12.67 -10.17
C GLY A 32 -7.24 13.61 -10.99
N ALA A 33 -7.53 13.82 -12.27
CA ALA A 33 -6.68 14.58 -13.19
C ALA A 33 -6.30 15.99 -12.68
N GLN A 34 -7.24 16.66 -12.02
CA GLN A 34 -7.10 18.00 -11.43
C GLN A 34 -6.08 18.08 -10.28
N ALA A 35 -5.79 16.96 -9.62
CA ALA A 35 -4.82 16.88 -8.53
C ALA A 35 -3.39 16.56 -9.04
N LEU A 36 -3.23 16.24 -10.33
CA LEU A 36 -1.94 15.86 -10.88
C LEU A 36 -1.06 17.08 -11.18
N PRO A 37 0.26 16.99 -10.95
CA PRO A 37 1.21 17.99 -11.38
C PRO A 37 1.09 18.35 -12.87
N ARG A 38 1.30 19.63 -13.17
CA ARG A 38 1.34 20.13 -14.55
C ARG A 38 2.53 19.52 -15.30
N PRO A 39 2.38 19.14 -16.58
CA PRO A 39 3.50 18.64 -17.37
C PRO A 39 4.68 19.62 -17.38
N GLY A 40 5.90 19.08 -17.39
CA GLY A 40 7.14 19.87 -17.44
C GLY A 40 7.69 20.35 -16.10
N THR A 41 6.99 20.16 -14.98
CA THR A 41 7.49 20.55 -13.65
C THR A 41 8.33 19.45 -12.99
N ALA A 42 9.02 19.79 -11.89
CA ALA A 42 9.75 18.82 -11.07
C ALA A 42 8.79 17.79 -10.44
N GLU A 43 7.62 18.25 -9.99
CA GLU A 43 6.57 17.39 -9.45
C GLU A 43 6.02 16.43 -10.51
N ALA A 44 5.96 16.83 -11.78
CA ALA A 44 5.62 15.91 -12.86
C ALA A 44 6.69 14.84 -13.09
N ARG A 45 7.98 15.15 -12.92
CA ARG A 45 9.04 14.14 -12.92
C ARG A 45 8.89 13.19 -11.73
N GLN A 46 8.55 13.71 -10.55
CA GLN A 46 8.27 12.89 -9.38
C GLN A 46 7.05 11.98 -9.57
N LEU A 47 5.99 12.47 -10.21
CA LEU A 47 4.84 11.64 -10.60
C LEU A 47 5.28 10.46 -11.47
N ARG A 48 6.15 10.69 -12.46
CA ARG A 48 6.65 9.62 -13.34
C ARG A 48 7.50 8.60 -12.62
N ARG A 49 8.33 9.03 -11.65
CA ARG A 49 9.08 8.13 -10.76
C ARG A 49 8.12 7.28 -9.93
N TRP A 50 7.10 7.89 -9.32
CA TRP A 50 6.08 7.17 -8.57
C TRP A 50 5.31 6.18 -9.44
N ILE A 51 4.90 6.56 -10.65
CA ILE A 51 4.25 5.65 -11.62
C ILE A 51 5.15 4.45 -11.90
N THR A 52 6.46 4.68 -12.08
CA THR A 52 7.43 3.60 -12.32
C THR A 52 7.49 2.64 -11.13
N GLN A 53 7.49 3.15 -9.90
CA GLN A 53 7.44 2.29 -8.70
C GLN A 53 6.15 1.46 -8.64
N VAL A 54 5.01 2.04 -8.99
CA VAL A 54 3.73 1.31 -9.06
C VAL A 54 3.81 0.19 -10.09
N LEU A 55 4.31 0.48 -11.30
CA LEU A 55 4.43 -0.52 -12.37
C LEU A 55 5.40 -1.65 -11.99
N VAL A 56 6.55 -1.31 -11.38
CA VAL A 56 7.50 -2.30 -10.84
C VAL A 56 6.84 -3.18 -9.79
N ALA A 57 6.15 -2.59 -8.81
CA ALA A 57 5.47 -3.33 -7.75
C ALA A 57 4.36 -4.24 -8.29
N GLU A 58 3.59 -3.78 -9.28
CA GLU A 58 2.58 -4.59 -9.96
C GLU A 58 3.20 -5.77 -10.72
N GLN A 59 4.34 -5.58 -11.40
CA GLN A 59 5.07 -6.67 -12.06
C GLN A 59 5.62 -7.69 -11.05
N VAL A 60 6.18 -7.25 -9.92
CA VAL A 60 6.62 -8.13 -8.83
C VAL A 60 5.46 -8.97 -8.31
N VAL A 61 4.29 -8.36 -8.09
CA VAL A 61 3.07 -9.05 -7.66
C VAL A 61 2.61 -10.06 -8.72
N ALA A 62 2.64 -9.70 -10.01
CA ALA A 62 2.25 -10.60 -11.09
C ALA A 62 3.20 -11.81 -11.21
N ALA A 63 4.52 -11.58 -11.10
CA ALA A 63 5.53 -12.64 -11.12
C ALA A 63 5.36 -13.57 -9.91
N GLU A 64 5.13 -13.02 -8.72
CA GLU A 64 4.88 -13.82 -7.51
C GLU A 64 3.61 -14.65 -7.66
N ALA A 65 2.52 -14.07 -8.18
CA ALA A 65 1.29 -14.81 -8.42
C ALA A 65 1.50 -15.96 -9.44
N GLY A 66 2.29 -15.72 -10.49
CA GLY A 66 2.66 -16.75 -11.46
C GLY A 66 3.46 -17.91 -10.82
N ALA A 67 4.45 -17.58 -9.99
CA ALA A 67 5.28 -18.57 -9.30
C ALA A 67 4.51 -19.38 -8.25
N LEU A 68 3.55 -18.76 -7.56
CA LEU A 68 2.74 -19.40 -6.53
C LEU A 68 1.57 -20.22 -7.09
N GLY A 69 1.25 -20.06 -8.38
CA GLY A 69 0.10 -20.69 -9.03
C GLY A 69 -1.24 -20.02 -8.70
N ALA A 70 -2.33 -20.59 -9.21
CA ALA A 70 -3.68 -20.06 -9.00
C ALA A 70 -4.01 -19.95 -7.50
N PRO A 71 -4.66 -18.85 -7.05
CA PRO A 71 -5.05 -18.70 -5.65
C PRO A 71 -5.93 -19.87 -5.22
N THR A 72 -5.55 -20.58 -4.16
CA THR A 72 -6.30 -21.73 -3.64
C THR A 72 -7.40 -21.34 -2.64
N GLY A 73 -7.54 -20.05 -2.33
CA GLY A 73 -8.50 -19.52 -1.36
C GLY A 73 -9.23 -18.28 -1.85
N PRO A 74 -10.25 -17.80 -1.10
CA PRO A 74 -11.02 -16.62 -1.48
C PRO A 74 -10.12 -15.39 -1.49
N THR A 75 -10.13 -14.66 -2.61
CA THR A 75 -9.46 -13.37 -2.73
C THR A 75 -10.22 -12.32 -1.92
N PRO A 76 -9.59 -11.62 -0.95
CA PRO A 76 -10.26 -10.57 -0.20
C PRO A 76 -10.70 -9.44 -1.13
N THR A 77 -11.76 -8.73 -0.74
CA THR A 77 -12.18 -7.50 -1.43
C THR A 77 -11.24 -6.35 -1.08
N GLU A 78 -11.28 -5.26 -1.86
CA GLU A 78 -10.48 -4.07 -1.54
C GLU A 78 -10.89 -3.48 -0.18
N ARG A 79 -12.18 -3.51 0.16
CA ARG A 79 -12.68 -3.03 1.46
C ARG A 79 -12.18 -3.85 2.64
N ASP A 80 -11.89 -5.15 2.45
CA ASP A 80 -11.35 -6.00 3.51
C ASP A 80 -9.91 -5.61 3.87
N VAL A 81 -9.11 -5.21 2.88
CA VAL A 81 -7.68 -4.91 3.07
C VAL A 81 -7.39 -3.43 3.26
N LEU A 82 -8.19 -2.55 2.66
CA LEU A 82 -8.11 -1.09 2.68
C LEU A 82 -9.49 -0.49 3.02
N PRO A 83 -9.98 -0.67 4.27
CA PRO A 83 -11.34 -0.29 4.65
C PRO A 83 -11.59 1.22 4.64
N ASP A 84 -10.54 2.02 4.81
CA ASP A 84 -10.60 3.47 4.93
C ASP A 84 -9.28 4.14 4.46
N GLU A 85 -9.27 5.47 4.45
CA GLU A 85 -8.11 6.26 4.04
C GLU A 85 -6.91 6.08 4.99
N VAL A 86 -7.17 5.83 6.29
CA VAL A 86 -6.10 5.59 7.26
C VAL A 86 -5.32 4.33 6.88
N ALA A 87 -6.01 3.24 6.53
CA ALA A 87 -5.36 2.01 6.06
C ALA A 87 -4.54 2.20 4.77
N ARG A 88 -5.01 3.07 3.85
CA ARG A 88 -4.28 3.43 2.62
C ARG A 88 -3.00 4.22 2.92
N LEU A 89 -3.08 5.19 3.83
CA LEU A 89 -1.93 5.98 4.26
C LEU A 89 -0.91 5.11 5.02
N GLU A 90 -1.37 4.22 5.89
CA GLU A 90 -0.52 3.31 6.67
C GLU A 90 0.33 2.39 5.78
N ILE A 91 -0.30 1.79 4.75
CA ILE A 91 0.40 0.86 3.86
C ILE A 91 1.26 1.59 2.82
N GLY A 92 0.93 2.84 2.51
CA GLY A 92 1.62 3.66 1.52
C GLY A 92 1.06 3.49 0.11
N SER A 93 1.22 4.53 -0.71
CA SER A 93 0.55 4.64 -2.02
C SER A 93 0.91 3.53 -3.02
N VAL A 94 2.18 3.11 -3.08
CA VAL A 94 2.65 2.06 -4.00
C VAL A 94 2.04 0.71 -3.63
N ALA A 95 2.15 0.29 -2.37
CA ALA A 95 1.55 -0.95 -1.90
C ALA A 95 0.03 -0.92 -2.03
N ALA A 96 -0.62 0.21 -1.69
CA ALA A 96 -2.06 0.38 -1.86
C ALA A 96 -2.51 0.22 -3.33
N ALA A 97 -1.75 0.76 -4.30
CA ALA A 97 -2.07 0.62 -5.71
C ALA A 97 -2.11 -0.84 -6.17
N THR A 98 -1.19 -1.68 -5.70
CA THR A 98 -1.20 -3.12 -6.03
C THR A 98 -2.47 -3.84 -5.52
N LEU A 99 -3.09 -3.34 -4.46
CA LEU A 99 -4.29 -3.93 -3.84
C LEU A 99 -5.60 -3.50 -4.52
N SER A 100 -5.57 -2.55 -5.46
CA SER A 100 -6.75 -2.21 -6.28
C SER A 100 -7.13 -3.36 -7.23
N GLY A 101 -6.14 -4.12 -7.69
CA GLY A 101 -6.36 -5.32 -8.51
C GLY A 101 -6.63 -6.58 -7.67
N PRO A 102 -7.46 -7.53 -8.15
CA PRO A 102 -7.71 -8.79 -7.43
C PRO A 102 -6.44 -9.64 -7.29
N LEU A 103 -5.51 -9.56 -8.24
CA LEU A 103 -4.25 -10.32 -8.19
C LEU A 103 -3.38 -9.92 -6.99
N GLY A 104 -3.20 -8.62 -6.75
CA GLY A 104 -2.44 -8.14 -5.59
C GLY A 104 -3.10 -8.47 -4.27
N ARG A 105 -4.44 -8.49 -4.22
CA ARG A 105 -5.18 -8.96 -3.02
C ARG A 105 -5.01 -10.46 -2.76
N ALA A 106 -4.92 -11.28 -3.81
CA ALA A 106 -4.62 -12.69 -3.67
C ALA A 106 -3.20 -12.93 -3.15
N VAL A 107 -2.20 -12.21 -3.70
CA VAL A 107 -0.81 -12.26 -3.21
C VAL A 107 -0.73 -11.77 -1.77
N PHE A 108 -1.37 -10.64 -1.44
CA PHE A 108 -1.50 -10.15 -0.07
C PHE A 108 -2.01 -11.22 0.87
N ALA A 109 -3.10 -11.91 0.51
CA ALA A 109 -3.71 -12.93 1.35
C ALA A 109 -2.71 -14.05 1.66
N ARG A 110 -1.91 -14.44 0.66
CA ARG A 110 -0.95 -15.54 0.75
C ARG A 110 0.32 -15.17 1.52
N VAL A 111 0.98 -14.06 1.18
CA VAL A 111 2.24 -13.68 1.83
C VAL A 111 2.03 -13.30 3.31
N THR A 112 0.80 -12.96 3.69
CA THR A 112 0.45 -12.61 5.07
C THR A 112 -0.32 -13.71 5.81
N ALA A 113 -0.43 -14.92 5.24
CA ALA A 113 -1.24 -16.01 5.80
C ALA A 113 -0.76 -16.45 7.20
N GLU A 114 0.55 -16.38 7.45
CA GLU A 114 1.15 -16.77 8.73
C GLU A 114 1.27 -15.62 9.74
N VAL A 115 0.80 -14.43 9.41
CA VAL A 115 0.76 -13.32 10.38
C VAL A 115 -0.27 -13.65 11.46
N ARG A 116 0.17 -13.65 12.71
CA ARG A 116 -0.67 -13.87 13.90
C ARG A 116 -0.58 -12.67 14.84
N VAL A 117 -1.62 -12.51 15.64
CA VAL A 117 -1.65 -11.60 16.79
C VAL A 117 -1.95 -12.45 18.01
N ASP A 118 -1.12 -12.35 19.04
CA ASP A 118 -1.31 -13.06 20.29
C ASP A 118 -2.20 -12.29 21.29
N GLU A 119 -2.71 -13.01 22.29
CA GLU A 119 -3.57 -12.44 23.33
C GLU A 119 -2.87 -11.38 24.18
N GLY A 120 -1.55 -11.46 24.34
CA GLY A 120 -0.75 -10.47 25.05
C GLY A 120 -0.72 -9.13 24.32
N GLN A 121 -0.58 -9.15 22.99
CA GLN A 121 -0.66 -7.97 22.14
C GLN A 121 -2.03 -7.30 22.20
N VAL A 122 -3.11 -8.10 22.21
CA VAL A 122 -4.49 -7.59 22.35
C VAL A 122 -4.68 -6.91 23.70
N ARG A 123 -4.23 -7.53 24.80
CA ARG A 123 -4.29 -6.97 26.16
C ARG A 123 -3.48 -5.68 26.30
N ASP A 124 -2.24 -5.67 25.79
CA ASP A 124 -1.38 -4.47 25.82
C ASP A 124 -1.99 -3.32 25.04
N TYR A 125 -2.53 -3.60 23.85
CA TYR A 125 -3.17 -2.58 23.03
C TYR A 125 -4.39 -1.98 23.74
N HIS A 126 -5.27 -2.81 24.30
CA HIS A 126 -6.45 -2.35 25.05
C HIS A 126 -6.05 -1.48 26.24
N ARG A 127 -5.05 -1.90 27.03
CA ARG A 127 -4.52 -1.12 28.15
C ARG A 127 -4.04 0.28 27.72
N ARG A 128 -3.42 0.38 26.54
CA ARG A 128 -2.93 1.67 25.99
C ARG A 128 -4.04 2.48 25.31
N ASN A 129 -5.14 1.85 24.91
CA ASN A 129 -6.22 2.46 24.14
C ASN A 129 -7.62 2.09 24.70
N PRO A 130 -7.89 2.29 26.00
CA PRO A 130 -9.06 1.70 26.67
C PRO A 130 -10.41 2.17 26.11
N ALA A 131 -10.45 3.39 25.56
CA ALA A 131 -11.64 4.01 24.99
C ALA A 131 -11.82 3.79 23.47
N ARG A 132 -10.81 3.25 22.77
CA ARG A 132 -10.78 3.29 21.28
C ARG A 132 -11.88 2.47 20.61
N PHE A 133 -12.30 1.40 21.26
CA PHE A 133 -13.36 0.50 20.79
C PHE A 133 -14.58 0.52 21.72
N ALA A 134 -14.67 1.52 22.60
CA ALA A 134 -15.86 1.73 23.39
C ALA A 134 -17.05 2.07 22.48
N ALA A 135 -18.23 1.54 22.84
CA ALA A 135 -19.46 1.96 22.20
C ALA A 135 -19.65 3.48 22.41
N ASP A 136 -20.18 4.17 21.39
CA ASP A 136 -20.49 5.58 21.49
C ASP A 136 -21.57 5.81 22.57
N PRO A 137 -21.30 6.61 23.62
CA PRO A 137 -22.31 6.93 24.63
C PRO A 137 -23.52 7.68 24.04
N ALA A 138 -23.39 8.27 22.84
CA ALA A 138 -24.40 9.13 22.21
C ALA A 138 -25.63 8.40 21.64
N ALA A 139 -25.77 7.09 21.85
CA ALA A 139 -27.02 6.37 21.55
C ALA A 139 -28.22 6.82 22.42
N GLY A 140 -28.00 7.61 23.48
CA GLY A 140 -29.01 8.35 24.23
C GLY A 140 -28.67 9.84 24.28
N GLY A 141 -29.40 10.67 23.55
CA GLY A 141 -29.08 12.09 23.31
C GLY A 141 -28.71 12.89 24.56
N GLY A 142 -27.46 13.36 24.61
CA GLY A 142 -26.93 14.22 25.67
C GLY A 142 -25.48 14.61 25.42
N TRP A 143 -25.04 15.73 26.01
CA TRP A 143 -23.68 16.27 25.88
C TRP A 143 -22.60 15.20 26.15
N ARG A 144 -21.59 15.14 25.27
CA ARG A 144 -20.51 14.12 25.28
C ARG A 144 -19.82 14.01 26.64
N GLY A 145 -20.12 12.94 27.38
CA GLY A 145 -19.31 12.50 28.51
C GLY A 145 -17.95 11.98 28.05
N ALA A 146 -16.97 11.93 28.96
CA ALA A 146 -15.67 11.31 28.67
C ALA A 146 -15.87 9.84 28.25
N PRO A 147 -15.17 9.36 27.22
CA PRO A 147 -15.36 7.99 26.73
C PRO A 147 -14.97 7.00 27.83
N VAL A 148 -15.91 6.11 28.17
CA VAL A 148 -15.75 5.09 29.20
C VAL A 148 -14.98 3.91 28.59
N SER A 149 -14.03 3.35 29.33
CA SER A 149 -13.29 2.16 28.90
C SER A 149 -14.26 1.01 28.62
N ALA A 150 -14.12 0.33 27.48
CA ALA A 150 -14.80 -0.93 27.25
C ALA A 150 -14.14 -2.06 28.06
N ASP A 151 -14.91 -3.05 28.50
CA ASP A 151 -14.34 -4.30 29.00
C ASP A 151 -13.60 -5.00 27.87
N LEU A 152 -12.39 -5.50 28.15
CA LEU A 152 -11.60 -6.24 27.19
C LEU A 152 -12.40 -7.44 26.63
N ALA A 153 -13.16 -8.14 27.46
CA ALA A 153 -13.93 -9.31 27.03
C ALA A 153 -14.88 -8.98 25.87
N ASP A 154 -15.49 -7.80 25.89
CA ASP A 154 -16.45 -7.36 24.89
C ASP A 154 -15.78 -6.93 23.58
N VAL A 155 -14.61 -6.28 23.67
CA VAL A 155 -13.93 -5.72 22.48
C VAL A 155 -12.78 -6.58 21.96
N ARG A 156 -12.44 -7.68 22.64
CA ARG A 156 -11.31 -8.57 22.29
C ARG A 156 -11.32 -8.98 20.81
N PRO A 157 -12.44 -9.47 20.22
CA PRO A 157 -12.44 -9.92 18.82
C PRO A 157 -12.17 -8.77 17.84
N VAL A 158 -12.71 -7.57 18.13
CA VAL A 158 -12.55 -6.38 17.29
C VAL A 158 -11.11 -5.87 17.34
N ILE A 159 -10.50 -5.85 18.54
CA ILE A 159 -9.08 -5.49 18.70
C ILE A 159 -8.19 -6.48 17.96
N ALA A 160 -8.42 -7.79 18.13
CA ALA A 160 -7.63 -8.82 17.47
C ALA A 160 -7.70 -8.69 15.94
N ALA A 161 -8.90 -8.49 15.38
CA ALA A 161 -9.10 -8.27 13.95
C ALA A 161 -8.40 -6.99 13.46
N HIS A 162 -8.51 -5.89 14.21
CA HIS A 162 -7.85 -4.63 13.88
C HIS A 162 -6.32 -4.78 13.86
N LEU A 163 -5.75 -5.37 14.92
CA LEU A 163 -4.32 -5.59 15.04
C LEU A 163 -3.80 -6.52 13.94
N LEU A 164 -4.53 -7.59 13.63
CA LEU A 164 -4.18 -8.51 12.57
C LEU A 164 -4.18 -7.79 11.21
N ALA A 165 -5.20 -7.00 10.91
CA ALA A 165 -5.28 -6.25 9.67
C ALA A 165 -4.08 -5.28 9.51
N VAL A 166 -3.73 -4.55 10.58
CA VAL A 166 -2.57 -3.65 10.60
C VAL A 166 -1.26 -4.44 10.42
N ALA A 167 -1.10 -5.57 11.13
CA ALA A 167 0.10 -6.40 11.05
C ALA A 167 0.29 -6.97 9.64
N ARG A 168 -0.79 -7.45 9.00
CA ARG A 168 -0.76 -7.96 7.63
C ARG A 168 -0.41 -6.88 6.61
N ARG A 169 -0.98 -5.66 6.72
CA ARG A 169 -0.58 -4.52 5.87
C ARG A 169 0.91 -4.19 5.99
N ARG A 170 1.43 -4.16 7.23
CA ARG A 170 2.86 -3.93 7.47
C ARG A 170 3.74 -5.03 6.89
N GLU A 171 3.34 -6.29 7.04
CA GLU A 171 4.07 -7.43 6.48
C GLU A 171 4.08 -7.40 4.96
N TYR A 172 2.92 -7.17 4.33
CA TYR A 172 2.84 -7.04 2.88
C TYR A 172 3.73 -5.93 2.34
N ARG A 173 3.72 -4.76 2.99
CA ARG A 173 4.59 -3.64 2.61
C ARG A 173 6.06 -4.02 2.70
N ARG A 174 6.50 -4.60 3.83
CA ARG A 174 7.89 -5.06 4.01
C ARG A 174 8.30 -6.07 2.95
N TRP A 175 7.45 -7.07 2.70
CA TRP A 175 7.67 -8.07 1.67
C TRP A 175 7.80 -7.45 0.28
N LEU A 176 6.89 -6.55 -0.08
CA LEU A 176 6.89 -5.90 -1.40
C LEU A 176 8.13 -5.02 -1.58
N ASP A 177 8.48 -4.22 -0.58
CA ASP A 177 9.68 -3.37 -0.60
C ASP A 177 10.94 -4.22 -0.75
N ALA A 178 11.06 -5.33 0.00
CA ALA A 178 12.20 -6.24 -0.10
C ALA A 178 12.27 -6.93 -1.46
N ARG A 179 11.14 -7.39 -2.01
CA ARG A 179 11.11 -8.02 -3.34
C ARG A 179 11.45 -7.03 -4.45
N CYS A 180 10.88 -5.83 -4.42
CA CYS A 180 11.24 -4.78 -5.38
C CYS A 180 12.73 -4.46 -5.32
N ALA A 181 13.32 -4.34 -4.13
CA ALA A 181 14.75 -4.08 -3.97
C ALA A 181 15.65 -5.23 -4.48
N ASP A 182 15.18 -6.48 -4.38
CA ASP A 182 15.91 -7.67 -4.83
C ASP A 182 15.91 -7.82 -6.35
N VAL A 183 14.76 -7.60 -7.01
CA VAL A 183 14.60 -7.94 -8.44
C VAL A 183 14.55 -6.76 -9.40
N ALA A 184 14.40 -5.52 -8.92
CA ALA A 184 14.22 -4.36 -9.78
C ALA A 184 15.48 -3.51 -9.93
N VAL A 185 15.77 -3.11 -11.16
CA VAL A 185 16.81 -2.12 -11.49
C VAL A 185 16.16 -0.96 -12.23
N LEU A 186 16.26 0.25 -11.67
CA LEU A 186 15.69 1.48 -12.23
C LEU A 186 16.70 2.13 -13.19
N ALA A 187 16.21 2.61 -14.34
CA ALA A 187 17.02 3.37 -15.28
C ALA A 187 17.29 4.80 -14.76
N PRO A 188 18.35 5.48 -15.24
CA PRO A 188 18.62 6.86 -14.88
C PRO A 188 17.42 7.79 -15.13
N GLY A 189 17.10 8.63 -14.15
CA GLY A 189 15.94 9.54 -14.15
C GLY A 189 14.65 8.93 -13.58
N TYR A 190 14.63 7.63 -13.30
CA TYR A 190 13.50 6.90 -12.70
C TYR A 190 13.79 6.39 -11.29
N GLU A 191 14.86 6.85 -10.66
CA GLU A 191 15.28 6.42 -9.33
C GLU A 191 14.24 6.80 -8.26
N HIS A 192 14.40 6.19 -7.09
CA HIS A 192 13.52 6.43 -5.95
C HIS A 192 13.49 7.94 -5.59
N PRO A 193 12.33 8.56 -5.31
CA PRO A 193 12.23 9.98 -4.99
C PRO A 193 13.10 10.46 -3.82
N GLY A 194 13.38 9.56 -2.86
CA GLY A 194 14.28 9.81 -1.73
C GLY A 194 15.78 9.59 -2.01
N ASP A 195 16.18 9.24 -3.24
CA ASP A 195 17.60 9.08 -3.57
C ASP A 195 18.32 10.44 -3.52
N PRO A 196 19.35 10.62 -2.68
CA PRO A 196 20.04 11.90 -2.50
C PRO A 196 20.81 12.34 -3.75
N ARG A 197 21.05 11.44 -4.71
CA ARG A 197 21.69 11.78 -5.99
C ARG A 197 20.73 12.47 -6.97
N GLN A 198 19.44 12.56 -6.63
CA GLN A 198 18.44 13.14 -7.52
C GLN A 198 18.48 14.67 -7.51
N PRO A 199 18.46 15.33 -8.68
CA PRO A 199 18.46 16.79 -8.77
C PRO A 199 17.17 17.41 -8.20
N ASP A 200 16.10 16.63 -8.13
CA ASP A 200 14.79 17.05 -7.60
C ASP A 200 14.59 16.69 -6.12
N ASN A 201 15.61 16.14 -5.44
CA ASN A 201 15.52 15.86 -4.00
C ASN A 201 15.79 17.15 -3.23
N THR A 202 14.74 17.78 -2.74
CA THR A 202 14.78 19.07 -2.04
C THR A 202 14.79 18.94 -0.52
N HIS A 203 14.96 17.73 0.04
CA HIS A 203 15.11 17.56 1.49
C HIS A 203 16.44 18.18 1.97
N GLN A 204 16.38 19.45 2.37
CA GLN A 204 17.38 20.08 3.21
C GLN A 204 17.02 19.77 4.68
N HIS A 205 17.96 19.18 5.41
CA HIS A 205 17.88 18.96 6.86
C HIS A 205 17.99 20.28 7.64
#